data_AF-A0A563VRM7-F1
#
_entry.id   AF-A0A563VRM7-F1
#
_cell.length_a   1.000
_cell.length_b   1.000
_cell.length_c   1.000
_cell.angle_alpha   90.00
_cell.angle_beta   90.00
_cell.angle_gamma   90.00
#
_symmetry.space_group_name_H-M   'P 1'
#
loop_
_entity.id
_entity.type
_entity.pdbx_description
1 polymer ?
#
loop_
_entity_poly.entity_id
_entity_poly.type
_entity_poly.pdbx_seq_one_letter_code
_entity_poly.pdbx_strand_id
1 'polypeptide(L)'
;MSAFWLTKKKIYFILRLNKSTKIKPRYKKYQSLDSLEIKPGDKVLDTKVLVTEEKRQDRFNVVVYWKRKYNNKQLPNPWYLLTNLENKEEVIKIFTAWRQESFVL
;
A
#
# COMPACT_ATOMS: atom_id res chain seq x y z
N MET A 1 3.09 14.88 5.91
CA MET A 1 1.64 15.15 5.69
C MET A 1 0.87 13.88 6.01
N SER A 2 -0.29 13.94 6.68
CA SER A 2 -1.08 12.75 7.02
C SER A 2 -2.10 12.40 5.94
N ALA A 3 -2.42 11.11 5.79
CA ALA A 3 -3.42 10.63 4.84
C ALA A 3 -4.81 11.24 5.13
N PHE A 4 -5.15 11.40 6.41
CA PHE A 4 -6.39 12.06 6.85
C PHE A 4 -6.54 13.48 6.27
N TRP A 5 -5.46 14.28 6.32
CA TRP A 5 -5.50 15.66 5.85
C TRP A 5 -5.72 15.72 4.34
N LEU A 6 -5.06 14.84 3.58
CA LEU A 6 -5.23 14.72 2.13
C LEU A 6 -6.68 14.37 1.76
N THR A 7 -7.27 13.41 2.46
CA THR A 7 -8.69 13.05 2.28
C THR A 7 -9.61 14.22 2.58
N LYS A 8 -9.38 14.96 3.68
CA LYS A 8 -10.19 16.14 4.01
C LYS A 8 -10.08 17.25 2.96
N LYS A 9 -8.95 17.34 2.27
CA LYS A 9 -8.75 18.25 1.13
C LYS A 9 -9.26 17.69 -0.21
N LYS A 10 -9.88 16.49 -0.22
CA LYS A 10 -10.34 15.79 -1.42
C LYS A 10 -9.21 15.53 -2.43
N ILE A 11 -8.01 15.29 -1.94
CA ILE A 11 -6.83 14.97 -2.75
C ILE A 11 -6.68 13.45 -2.81
N TYR A 12 -6.56 12.90 -4.02
CA TYR A 12 -6.19 11.51 -4.22
C TYR A 12 -4.71 11.29 -3.94
N PHE A 13 -4.38 10.20 -3.26
CA PHE A 13 -3.00 9.92 -2.90
C PHE A 13 -2.64 8.43 -2.95
N ILE A 14 -1.35 8.17 -3.09
CA ILE A 14 -0.73 6.86 -2.90
C ILE A 14 0.50 7.07 -2.04
N LEU A 15 0.51 6.50 -0.84
CA LEU A 15 1.63 6.59 0.11
C LEU A 15 2.23 5.20 0.34
N ARG A 16 3.56 5.12 0.39
CA ARG A 16 4.25 3.85 0.67
C ARG A 16 4.33 3.62 2.18
N LEU A 17 3.92 2.44 2.63
CA LEU A 17 3.98 2.01 4.03
C LEU A 17 5.22 1.15 4.29
N ASN A 18 5.69 1.19 5.54
CA ASN A 18 6.72 0.28 6.04
C ASN A 18 6.15 -1.12 6.25
N LYS A 19 6.97 -2.16 6.07
CA LYS A 19 6.55 -3.56 6.26
C LYS A 19 6.08 -3.88 7.68
N SER A 20 6.56 -3.14 8.68
CA SER A 20 6.20 -3.28 10.09
C SER A 20 4.91 -2.54 10.48
N THR A 21 4.29 -1.81 9.54
CA THR A 21 3.05 -1.07 9.81
C THR A 21 1.96 -2.04 10.24
N LYS A 22 1.25 -1.73 11.34
CA LYS A 22 0.13 -2.54 11.80
C LYS A 22 -1.15 -2.10 11.13
N ILE A 23 -1.90 -3.09 10.66
CA ILE A 23 -3.20 -2.93 10.03
C ILE A 23 -4.28 -3.67 10.80
N LYS A 24 -5.50 -3.13 10.77
CA LYS A 24 -6.70 -3.77 11.32
C LYS A 24 -7.83 -3.77 10.28
N PRO A 25 -8.01 -4.90 9.56
CA PRO A 25 -9.20 -5.14 8.77
C PRO A 25 -10.46 -5.12 9.66
N ARG A 26 -11.63 -4.84 9.08
CA ARG A 26 -12.87 -4.52 9.83
C ARG A 26 -13.28 -5.57 10.87
N TYR A 27 -13.02 -6.83 10.60
CA TYR A 27 -13.42 -7.96 11.45
C TYR A 27 -12.25 -8.87 11.84
N LYS A 28 -11.01 -8.36 11.77
CA LYS A 28 -9.80 -9.11 12.14
C LYS A 28 -9.03 -8.40 13.25
N LYS A 29 -8.16 -9.16 13.94
CA LYS A 29 -7.20 -8.59 14.90
C LYS A 29 -6.18 -7.72 14.16
N TYR A 30 -5.44 -6.91 14.92
CA TYR A 30 -4.27 -6.23 14.38
C TYR A 30 -3.26 -7.26 13.90
N GLN A 31 -2.67 -6.99 12.74
CA GLN A 31 -1.57 -7.76 12.18
C GLN A 31 -0.61 -6.80 11.50
N SER A 32 0.67 -7.17 11.41
CA SER A 32 1.64 -6.40 10.62
C SER A 32 1.50 -6.72 9.14
N LEU A 33 1.93 -5.81 8.28
CA LEU A 33 1.87 -6.02 6.84
C LEU A 33 2.78 -7.16 6.37
N ASP A 34 3.94 -7.34 7.00
CA ASP A 34 4.85 -8.46 6.73
C ASP A 34 4.35 -9.82 7.22
N SER A 35 3.29 -9.87 8.03
CA SER A 35 2.62 -11.12 8.38
C SER A 35 1.61 -11.57 7.32
N LEU A 36 1.40 -10.79 6.25
CA LEU A 36 0.56 -11.19 5.13
C LEU A 36 1.34 -12.21 4.29
N GLU A 37 0.75 -13.38 4.04
CA GLU A 37 1.32 -14.41 3.17
C GLU A 37 1.20 -13.98 1.69
N ILE A 38 2.10 -13.11 1.25
CA ILE A 38 2.15 -12.60 -0.13
C ILE A 38 3.33 -13.24 -0.84
N LYS A 39 3.12 -13.69 -2.09
CA LYS A 39 4.17 -14.27 -2.94
C LYS A 39 4.47 -13.37 -4.14
N PRO A 40 5.65 -13.50 -4.76
CA PRO A 40 5.98 -12.78 -5.99
C PRO A 40 4.96 -13.06 -7.10
N GLY A 41 4.33 -12.01 -7.62
CA GLY A 41 3.24 -12.10 -8.60
C GLY A 41 1.88 -11.69 -8.03
N ASP A 42 1.71 -11.72 -6.70
CA ASP A 42 0.43 -11.43 -6.05
C ASP A 42 0.08 -9.94 -6.05
N LYS A 43 -1.22 -9.68 -6.17
CA LYS A 43 -1.85 -8.36 -6.07
C LYS A 43 -3.07 -8.46 -5.15
N VAL A 44 -2.99 -7.86 -3.99
CA VAL A 44 -4.06 -7.86 -2.99
C VAL A 44 -4.52 -6.43 -2.72
N LEU A 45 -5.82 -6.26 -2.56
CA LEU A 45 -6.43 -5.01 -2.09
C LEU A 45 -7.24 -5.31 -0.85
N ASP A 46 -6.83 -4.73 0.27
CA ASP A 46 -7.61 -4.71 1.48
C ASP A 46 -8.30 -3.35 1.61
N THR A 47 -9.63 -3.36 1.54
CA THR A 47 -10.42 -2.13 1.61
C THR A 47 -10.76 -1.78 3.06
N LYS A 48 -10.86 -0.48 3.33
CA LYS A 48 -11.31 0.07 4.63
C LYS A 48 -10.53 -0.52 5.83
N VAL A 49 -9.22 -0.59 5.70
CA VAL A 49 -8.29 -1.02 6.73
C VAL A 49 -7.92 0.16 7.63
N LEU A 50 -7.90 -0.07 8.94
CA LEU A 50 -7.36 0.90 9.88
C LEU A 50 -5.85 0.71 9.98
N VAL A 51 -5.09 1.80 9.78
CA VAL A 51 -3.62 1.80 9.78
C VAL A 51 -3.13 2.56 11.00
N THR A 52 -2.33 1.91 11.85
CA THR A 52 -1.96 2.49 13.16
C THR A 52 -1.07 3.72 13.10
N GLU A 53 -0.36 3.96 11.99
CA GLU A 53 0.44 5.18 11.81
C GLU A 53 -0.44 6.43 11.65
N GLU A 54 -1.71 6.26 11.25
CA GLU A 54 -2.68 7.35 11.27
C GLU A 54 -3.30 7.43 12.67
N LYS A 55 -2.93 8.46 13.44
CA LYS A 55 -3.42 8.71 14.82
C LYS A 55 -4.94 8.91 14.94
N ARG A 56 -5.71 8.73 13.86
CA ARG A 56 -7.16 8.99 13.79
C ARG A 56 -7.87 7.84 13.08
N GLN A 57 -9.07 7.55 13.57
CA GLN A 57 -9.92 6.37 13.38
C GLN A 57 -10.41 6.12 11.93
N ASP A 58 -9.83 6.79 10.94
CA ASP A 58 -10.22 6.63 9.54
C ASP A 58 -9.65 5.35 8.94
N ARG A 59 -10.42 4.81 8.01
CA ARG A 59 -10.13 3.56 7.31
C ARG A 59 -9.78 3.88 5.86
N PHE A 60 -8.66 3.34 5.40
CA PHE A 60 -8.13 3.57 4.06
C PHE A 60 -8.01 2.26 3.30
N ASN A 61 -7.76 2.33 2.01
CA ASN A 61 -7.46 1.16 1.21
C ASN A 61 -5.96 0.88 1.27
N VAL A 62 -5.60 -0.39 1.41
CA VAL A 62 -4.22 -0.86 1.35
C VAL A 62 -4.07 -1.80 0.17
N VAL A 63 -3.21 -1.43 -0.78
CA VAL A 63 -2.83 -2.28 -1.91
C VAL A 63 -1.48 -2.92 -1.59
N VAL A 64 -1.42 -4.24 -1.71
CA VAL A 64 -0.20 -5.00 -1.59
C VAL A 64 0.16 -5.59 -2.95
N TYR A 65 1.36 -5.28 -3.43
CA TYR A 65 1.83 -5.77 -4.73
C TYR A 65 3.26 -6.26 -4.65
N TRP A 66 3.49 -7.51 -5.02
CA TRP A 66 4.84 -8.03 -5.22
C TRP A 66 5.10 -8.26 -6.71
N LYS A 67 5.93 -7.40 -7.32
CA LYS A 67 6.37 -7.61 -8.70
C LYS A 67 7.02 -8.98 -8.84
N ARG A 68 6.60 -9.74 -9.87
CA ARG A 68 7.17 -11.04 -10.22
C ARG A 68 8.68 -10.92 -10.46
N LYS A 69 9.42 -11.96 -10.08
CA LYS A 69 10.86 -12.08 -10.37
C LYS A 69 11.08 -12.18 -11.87
N TYR A 70 11.95 -11.32 -12.40
CA TYR A 70 12.45 -11.40 -13.78
C TYR A 70 13.97 -11.26 -13.76
N ASN A 71 14.69 -12.04 -14.57
CA ASN A 71 16.14 -11.96 -14.78
C ASN A 71 16.96 -11.85 -13.47
N ASN A 72 16.63 -12.67 -12.47
CA ASN A 72 17.23 -12.65 -11.12
C ASN A 72 17.09 -11.34 -10.32
N LYS A 73 16.37 -10.33 -10.83
CA LYS A 73 16.05 -9.11 -10.08
C LYS A 73 14.70 -9.27 -9.39
N GLN A 74 14.74 -9.36 -8.06
CA GLN A 74 13.54 -9.43 -7.23
C GLN A 74 13.63 -8.38 -6.13
N LEU A 75 12.51 -7.73 -5.84
CA LEU A 75 12.41 -6.88 -4.66
C LEU A 75 12.40 -7.76 -3.41
N PRO A 76 13.15 -7.38 -2.36
CA PRO A 76 13.22 -8.17 -1.13
C PRO A 76 11.87 -8.23 -0.40
N ASN A 77 11.00 -7.25 -0.62
CA ASN A 77 9.67 -7.15 -0.01
C ASN A 77 8.64 -6.66 -1.03
N PRO A 78 7.35 -6.98 -0.85
CA PRO A 78 6.26 -6.39 -1.62
C PRO A 78 6.15 -4.88 -1.35
N TRP A 79 5.40 -4.19 -2.20
CA TRP A 79 4.97 -2.82 -1.96
C TRP A 79 3.68 -2.84 -1.17
N TYR A 80 3.66 -2.04 -0.12
CA TYR A 80 2.48 -1.77 0.66
C TYR A 80 2.09 -0.32 0.44
N LEU A 81 0.91 -0.09 -0.13
CA LEU A 81 0.47 1.21 -0.60
C LEU A 81 -0.83 1.60 0.09
N LEU A 82 -0.80 2.71 0.83
CA LEU A 82 -1.97 3.35 1.42
C LEU A 82 -2.60 4.30 0.41
N THR A 83 -3.91 4.21 0.20
CA THR A 83 -4.61 5.04 -0.78
C THR A 83 -6.08 5.25 -0.44
N ASN A 84 -6.65 6.30 -1.00
CA ASN A 84 -8.09 6.55 -1.08
C ASN A 84 -8.68 6.22 -2.47
N LEU A 85 -7.88 5.66 -3.39
CA LEU A 85 -8.35 5.09 -4.65
C LEU A 85 -8.97 3.71 -4.43
N GLU A 86 -9.94 3.34 -5.26
CA GLU A 86 -10.68 2.07 -5.14
C GLU A 86 -10.13 0.96 -6.03
N ASN A 87 -9.50 1.32 -7.16
CA ASN A 87 -9.00 0.36 -8.14
C ASN A 87 -7.52 0.02 -7.89
N LYS A 88 -7.23 -1.24 -7.60
CA LYS A 88 -5.86 -1.70 -7.30
C LYS A 88 -4.94 -1.70 -8.52
N GLU A 89 -5.46 -2.04 -9.70
CA GLU A 89 -4.70 -2.02 -10.95
C GLU A 89 -4.26 -0.60 -11.29
N GLU A 90 -5.14 0.38 -11.10
CA GLU A 90 -4.85 1.81 -11.27
C GLU A 90 -3.76 2.29 -10.31
N VAL A 91 -3.90 1.98 -9.01
CA VAL A 91 -2.89 2.33 -7.99
C VAL A 91 -1.52 1.76 -8.34
N ILE A 92 -1.47 0.48 -8.73
CA ILE A 92 -0.21 -0.17 -9.13
C ILE A 92 0.36 0.49 -10.39
N LYS A 93 -0.48 0.81 -11.38
CA LYS A 93 -0.06 1.47 -12.63
C LYS A 93 0.55 2.84 -12.34
N ILE A 94 -0.16 3.68 -11.58
CA ILE A 94 0.30 5.03 -11.20
C ILE A 94 1.62 4.89 -10.43
N PHE A 95 1.66 4.12 -9.35
CA PHE A 95 2.86 3.99 -8.52
C PHE A 95 4.08 3.46 -9.30
N THR A 96 3.86 2.53 -10.24
CA THR A 96 4.94 1.98 -11.09
C THR A 96 5.46 3.00 -12.10
N ALA A 97 4.62 3.89 -12.62
CA ALA A 97 5.05 4.97 -13.52
C ALA A 97 5.92 5.98 -12.76
N TRP A 98 5.41 6.51 -11.64
CA TRP A 98 6.13 7.47 -10.78
C TRP A 98 7.49 6.93 -10.30
N ARG A 99 7.60 5.64 -9.99
CA ARG A 99 8.85 5.04 -9.51
C ARG A 99 9.94 4.91 -10.59
N GLN A 100 9.57 4.79 -11.86
CA GLN A 100 10.57 4.67 -12.94
C GLN A 100 11.34 5.98 -13.15
N GLU A 101 10.75 7.12 -12.79
CA GLU A 101 11.39 8.44 -12.86
C GLU A 101 12.43 8.65 -11.76
N SER A 102 12.31 7.98 -10.61
CA SER A 102 13.25 8.12 -9.48
C SER A 102 14.51 7.24 -9.57
N PHE A 103 14.72 6.51 -10.67
CA PHE A 103 15.93 5.71 -10.91
C PHE A 103 16.92 6.39 -11.88
N VAL A 104 16.62 7.62 -12.32
CA VAL A 104 17.44 8.40 -13.27
C VAL A 104 18.16 9.58 -12.59
N LEU A 105 18.23 9.61 -11.26
CA LEU A 105 19.00 10.61 -10.50
C LEU A 105 20.06 9.95 -9.61
#